data_AF-A0A832FQF2-F1
#
_entry.id   AF-A0A832FQF2-F1
#
_cell.length_a   1.000
_cell.length_b   1.000
_cell.length_c   1.000
_cell.angle_alpha   90.00
_cell.angle_beta   90.00
_cell.angle_gamma   90.00
#
_symmetry.space_group_name_H-M   'P 1'
#
loop_
_entity.id
_entity.type
_entity.pdbx_description
1 polymer ?
#
loop_
_entity_poly.entity_id
_entity_poly.type
_entity_poly.pdbx_seq_one_letter_code
_entity_poly.pdbx_strand_id
1 'polypeptide(L)'
;MRAECFKALEGFSRYIEHLAERGLRVEEILYSDWSKSLSYVEAYGLLPADALHLAVAERLGVDVIATFDEDFKRVSRVRVIP
;
A
#
# COMPACT_ATOMS: atom_id res chain seq x y z
N MET A 1 17.54 -17.85 14.04
CA MET A 1 16.72 -16.65 14.33
C MET A 1 17.23 -15.37 13.66
N ARG A 2 18.28 -14.67 14.12
CA ARG A 2 18.72 -13.39 13.48
C ARG A 2 19.14 -13.56 12.00
N ALA A 3 19.88 -14.62 11.69
CA ALA A 3 20.32 -14.91 10.33
C ALA A 3 19.15 -15.24 9.38
N GLU A 4 18.10 -15.90 9.89
CA GLU A 4 16.89 -16.22 9.10
C GLU A 4 16.08 -14.96 8.80
N CYS A 5 15.93 -14.06 9.79
CA CYS A 5 15.32 -12.76 9.58
C CYS A 5 16.07 -11.96 8.51
N PHE A 6 17.41 -11.95 8.57
CA PHE A 6 18.22 -11.25 7.58
C PHE A 6 18.04 -11.83 6.18
N LYS A 7 17.99 -13.16 6.06
CA LYS A 7 17.75 -13.84 4.78
C LYS A 7 16.39 -13.48 4.18
N ALA A 8 15.34 -13.41 5.01
CA ALA A 8 14.00 -12.98 4.56
C ALA A 8 13.99 -11.52 4.09
N LEU A 9 14.62 -10.62 4.85
CA LEU A 9 14.74 -9.20 4.50
C LEU A 9 15.54 -9.00 3.20
N GLU A 10 16.66 -9.69 3.04
CA GLU A 10 17.46 -9.62 1.81
C GLU A 10 16.68 -10.15 0.60
N GLY A 11 15.93 -11.25 0.77
CA GLY A 11 15.03 -11.77 -0.25
C GLY A 11 13.98 -10.74 -0.68
N PHE A 12 13.36 -10.07 0.28
CA PHE A 12 12.35 -9.04 0.01
C PHE A 12 12.97 -7.79 -0.64
N SER A 13 14.14 -7.33 -0.18
CA SER A 13 14.85 -6.18 -0.79
C SER A 13 15.11 -6.41 -2.27
N ARG A 14 15.66 -7.59 -2.61
CA ARG A 14 15.91 -7.97 -4.01
C ARG A 14 14.64 -8.00 -4.85
N TYR A 15 13.52 -8.44 -4.26
CA TYR A 15 12.24 -8.44 -4.96
C TYR A 15 11.75 -7.02 -5.26
N ILE A 16 11.85 -6.10 -4.29
CA ILE A 16 11.49 -4.69 -4.49
C ILE A 16 12.39 -4.03 -5.53
N GLU A 17 13.70 -4.25 -5.47
CA GLU A 17 14.67 -3.75 -6.45
C GLU A 17 14.32 -4.25 -7.86
N HIS A 18 14.04 -5.55 -8.00
CA HIS A 18 13.65 -6.17 -9.27
C HIS A 18 12.40 -5.55 -9.89
N LEU A 19 11.40 -5.20 -9.06
CA LEU A 19 10.18 -4.51 -9.48
C LEU A 19 10.47 -3.06 -9.89
N ALA A 20 11.31 -2.35 -9.13
CA ALA A 20 11.67 -0.98 -9.39
C ALA A 20 12.43 -0.84 -10.72
N GLU A 21 13.38 -1.74 -11.00
CA GLU A 21 14.12 -1.81 -12.27
C GLU A 21 13.21 -2.03 -13.49
N ARG A 22 12.00 -2.57 -13.28
CA ARG A 22 11.00 -2.83 -14.33
C ARG A 22 9.99 -1.71 -14.50
N GLY A 23 10.22 -0.56 -13.88
CA GLY A 23 9.43 0.65 -14.07
C GLY A 23 8.36 0.87 -12.99
N LEU A 24 8.32 0.06 -11.94
CA LEU A 24 7.50 0.37 -10.77
C LEU A 24 8.19 1.41 -9.89
N ARG A 25 7.40 2.29 -9.27
CA ARG A 25 7.89 3.30 -8.34
C ARG A 25 7.55 2.89 -6.93
N VAL A 26 8.55 2.87 -6.06
CA VAL A 26 8.36 2.60 -4.62
C VAL A 26 8.11 3.94 -3.94
N GLU A 27 7.00 4.03 -3.22
CA GLU A 27 6.57 5.24 -2.54
C GLU A 27 6.78 5.12 -1.04
N GLU A 28 7.30 6.18 -0.43
CA GLU A 28 7.41 6.25 1.02
C GLU A 28 6.05 6.51 1.67
N ILE A 29 5.87 5.96 2.87
CA ILE A 29 4.73 6.27 3.73
C ILE A 29 5.12 7.47 4.59
N LEU A 30 4.40 8.58 4.44
CA LEU A 30 4.60 9.78 5.24
C LEU A 30 3.75 9.73 6.51
N TYR A 31 4.13 10.53 7.52
CA TYR A 31 3.33 10.67 8.74
C TYR A 31 1.90 11.15 8.46
N SER A 32 1.73 12.00 7.43
CA SER A 32 0.40 12.43 6.97
C SER A 32 -0.46 11.26 6.50
N ASP A 33 0.15 10.27 5.83
CA ASP A 33 -0.55 9.10 5.33
C ASP A 33 -1.00 8.22 6.47
N TRP A 34 -0.13 8.03 7.47
CA TRP A 34 -0.48 7.35 8.72
C TRP A 34 -1.62 8.04 9.48
N SER A 35 -1.54 9.36 9.65
CA SER A 35 -2.60 10.11 10.33
C SER A 35 -3.92 10.01 9.56
N LYS A 36 -3.87 10.04 8.23
CA LYS A 36 -5.05 9.97 7.37
C LYS A 36 -5.65 8.56 7.33
N SER A 37 -4.83 7.51 7.34
CA SER A 37 -5.29 6.12 7.27
C SER A 37 -6.23 5.77 8.41
N LEU A 38 -6.02 6.32 9.61
CA LEU A 38 -6.92 6.15 10.76
C LEU A 38 -8.37 6.56 10.43
N SER A 39 -8.54 7.66 9.69
CA SER A 39 -9.88 8.10 9.25
C SER A 39 -10.52 7.16 8.22
N TYR A 40 -9.72 6.45 7.40
CA TYR A 40 -10.24 5.48 6.44
C TYR A 40 -10.59 4.14 7.07
N VAL A 41 -9.86 3.72 8.10
CA VAL A 41 -10.25 2.56 8.90
C VAL A 41 -11.65 2.78 9.48
N GLU A 42 -11.91 3.97 10.04
CA GLU A 42 -13.23 4.31 10.57
C GLU A 42 -14.29 4.46 9.47
N ALA A 43 -13.97 5.17 8.37
CA ALA A 43 -14.94 5.47 7.32
C ALA A 43 -15.32 4.27 6.44
N TYR A 44 -14.39 3.35 6.20
CA TYR A 44 -14.55 2.26 5.22
C TYR A 44 -14.39 0.87 5.83
N GLY A 45 -13.95 0.75 7.09
CA GLY A 45 -13.69 -0.54 7.73
C GLY A 45 -12.49 -1.28 7.14
N LEU A 46 -11.57 -0.58 6.47
CA LEU A 46 -10.37 -1.16 5.88
C LEU A 46 -9.39 -1.65 6.95
N LEU A 47 -8.60 -2.66 6.63
CA LEU A 47 -7.46 -3.03 7.47
C LEU A 47 -6.43 -1.89 7.50
N PRO A 48 -5.61 -1.77 8.56
CA PRO A 48 -4.65 -0.67 8.69
C PRO A 48 -3.68 -0.52 7.50
N ALA A 49 -3.24 -1.63 6.91
CA ALA A 49 -2.37 -1.61 5.74
C ALA A 49 -3.10 -1.09 4.48
N ASP A 50 -4.34 -1.50 4.27
CA ASP A 50 -5.15 -1.06 3.12
C ASP A 50 -5.53 0.42 3.22
N ALA A 51 -5.87 0.86 4.44
CA ALA A 51 -6.09 2.26 4.73
C ALA A 51 -4.84 3.12 4.47
N LEU A 52 -3.64 2.58 4.73
CA LEU A 52 -2.37 3.23 4.39
C LEU A 52 -2.16 3.32 2.88
N HIS A 53 -2.43 2.23 2.14
CA HIS A 53 -2.37 2.24 0.68
C HIS A 53 -3.32 3.28 0.08
N LEU A 54 -4.54 3.39 0.61
CA LEU A 54 -5.50 4.42 0.20
C LEU A 54 -5.00 5.84 0.50
N ALA A 55 -4.37 6.06 1.65
CA ALA A 55 -3.81 7.37 2.01
C ALA A 55 -2.66 7.79 1.10
N VAL A 56 -1.75 6.86 0.78
CA VAL A 56 -0.67 7.11 -0.19
C VAL A 56 -1.25 7.39 -1.57
N ALA A 57 -2.24 6.60 -2.03
CA ALA A 57 -2.88 6.81 -3.32
C ALA A 57 -3.55 8.20 -3.41
N GLU A 58 -4.30 8.61 -2.38
CA GLU A 58 -4.94 9.93 -2.35
C GLU A 58 -3.90 11.07 -2.35
N ARG A 59 -2.82 10.94 -1.58
CA ARG A 59 -1.73 11.94 -1.58
C ARG A 59 -1.08 12.09 -2.96
N LEU A 60 -0.91 10.98 -3.67
CA LEU A 60 -0.29 10.95 -5.00
C LEU A 60 -1.27 11.32 -6.13
N GLY A 61 -2.55 11.57 -5.82
CA GLY A 61 -3.59 11.83 -6.81
C GLY A 61 -3.93 10.62 -7.67
N VAL A 62 -3.68 9.41 -7.17
CA VAL A 62 -3.99 8.14 -7.85
C VAL A 62 -5.42 7.73 -7.48
N ASP A 63 -6.26 7.59 -8.50
CA ASP A 63 -7.67 7.21 -8.37
C ASP A 63 -7.94 5.76 -8.81
N VAL A 64 -6.89 4.98 -9.10
CA VAL A 64 -6.98 3.57 -9.49
C VAL A 64 -6.15 2.70 -8.58
N ILE A 65 -6.75 1.62 -8.07
CA ILE A 65 -6.04 0.61 -7.26
C ILE A 65 -6.16 -0.74 -7.96
N ALA A 66 -5.02 -1.34 -8.28
CA ALA A 66 -4.95 -2.70 -8.79
C ALA A 66 -4.92 -3.67 -7.60
N THR A 67 -6.02 -4.35 -7.33
CA THR A 67 -6.14 -5.29 -6.22
C THR A 67 -7.26 -6.31 -6.46
N PHE A 68 -7.06 -7.51 -5.94
CA PHE A 68 -8.10 -8.54 -5.81
C PHE A 68 -8.86 -8.44 -4.48
N ASP A 69 -8.50 -7.48 -3.63
CA ASP A 69 -9.18 -7.26 -2.37
C ASP A 69 -10.51 -6.53 -2.58
N GLU A 70 -11.58 -7.24 -2.29
CA GLU A 70 -12.96 -6.79 -2.44
C GLU A 70 -13.31 -5.66 -1.47
N ASP A 71 -12.58 -5.48 -0.35
CA ASP A 71 -12.86 -4.43 0.62
C ASP A 71 -12.64 -3.03 0.03
N PHE A 72 -11.76 -2.89 -0.97
CA PHE A 72 -11.59 -1.62 -1.69
C PHE A 72 -12.81 -1.22 -2.52
N LYS A 73 -13.75 -2.13 -2.80
CA LYS A 73 -15.02 -1.78 -3.47
C LYS A 73 -15.92 -0.89 -2.61
N ARG A 74 -15.67 -0.82 -1.29
CA ARG A 74 -16.38 0.07 -0.35
C ARG A 74 -15.89 1.52 -0.44
N VAL A 75 -14.75 1.76 -1.08
CA VAL A 75 -14.12 3.07 -1.18
C VAL A 75 -14.63 3.79 -2.43
N SER A 76 -15.56 4.72 -2.25
CA SER A 76 -16.21 5.44 -3.35
C SER A 76 -15.29 6.35 -4.17
N ARG A 77 -14.08 6.64 -3.69
CA ARG A 77 -13.15 7.62 -4.28
C ARG A 77 -12.10 7.00 -5.20
N VAL A 78 -12.06 5.68 -5.32
CA VAL A 78 -11.09 4.96 -6.15
C VAL A 78 -11.80 3.95 -7.05
N ARG A 79 -11.23 3.73 -8.24
CA ARG A 79 -11.61 2.67 -9.16
C ARG A 79 -10.74 1.45 -8.91
N VAL A 80 -11.36 0.31 -8.60
CA VAL A 80 -10.65 -0.96 -8.45
C VAL A 80 -10.50 -1.64 -9.81
N ILE A 81 -9.29 -2.09 -10.13
CA ILE A 81 -9.01 -2.95 -11.28
C ILE A 81 -8.36 -4.27 -10.80
N PRO A 82 -8.63 -5.40 -11.49
CA PRO A 82 -7.92 -6.65 -11.24
C PRO A 82 -6.45 -6.59 -11.64
#